data_AF-A0A7V9C5Z6-F1
#
_entry.id   AF-A0A7V9C5Z6-F1
#
_cell.length_a   1.000
_cell.length_b   1.000
_cell.length_c   1.000
_cell.angle_alpha   90.00
_cell.angle_beta   90.00
_cell.angle_gamma   90.00
#
_symmetry.space_group_name_H-M   'P 1'
#
loop_
_entity.id
_entity.type
_entity.pdbx_description
1 polymer ?
#
loop_
_entity_poly.entity_id
_entity_poly.type
_entity_poly.pdbx_seq_one_letter_code
_entity_poly.pdbx_strand_id
1 'polypeptide(L)'
;MGQFLSDLAASQPARFGLLVGIGGTVLAVLAWAAIRSAGSRSGPAPWGGAVMVLGALAVMWRYSRVPIGLVVGLALLIAGAMLGRRPWELMVASLPGAAAVVYWGEVGRAIPEPMLVIAIAAAAALVVDFDRSYRGSGAGPALLFLSTVGVLVTVPDTELAMGLAAVALPLGVAGWPLRMVSLGPAAAGAVAILGHLAVAAGSSRPGAAVGVLGALGLMLAEPVGRWLGRRTPSALQELAAGGLGGVFLLGSIHAVLVLGITRFAGLRRDLLPAAIFAIPFLLVGAILGAAPGRPASPAAGRIETGRT
;
A
#
# COMPACT_ATOMS: atom_id res chain seq x y z
N MET A 1 -11.36 -6.72 -22.42
CA MET A 1 -11.14 -7.21 -21.04
C MET A 1 -10.83 -8.70 -21.00
N GLY A 2 -11.62 -9.57 -21.64
CA GLY A 2 -11.38 -11.03 -21.62
C GLY A 2 -10.00 -11.48 -22.11
N GLN A 3 -9.54 -10.94 -23.26
CA GLN A 3 -8.22 -11.27 -23.81
C GLN A 3 -7.06 -10.83 -22.91
N PHE A 4 -7.15 -9.63 -22.32
CA PHE A 4 -6.15 -9.17 -21.36
C PHE A 4 -6.05 -10.10 -20.14
N LEU A 5 -7.19 -10.61 -19.64
CA LEU A 5 -7.20 -11.55 -18.53
C LEU A 5 -6.64 -12.93 -18.92
N SER A 6 -6.90 -13.41 -20.15
CA SER A 6 -6.29 -14.65 -20.63
C SER A 6 -4.79 -14.51 -20.79
N ASP A 7 -4.32 -13.37 -21.29
CA ASP A 7 -2.89 -13.10 -21.48
C ASP A 7 -2.18 -12.95 -20.13
N LEU A 8 -2.82 -12.28 -19.17
CA LEU A 8 -2.33 -12.16 -17.80
C LEU A 8 -2.23 -13.54 -17.14
N ALA A 9 -3.25 -14.39 -17.29
CA ALA A 9 -3.25 -15.76 -16.77
C ALA A 9 -2.28 -16.69 -17.51
N ALA A 10 -1.91 -16.37 -18.75
CA ALA A 10 -0.91 -17.09 -19.52
C ALA A 10 0.53 -16.69 -19.16
N SER A 11 0.74 -15.47 -18.66
CA SER A 11 2.07 -14.95 -18.38
C SER A 11 2.76 -15.70 -17.23
N GLN A 12 4.03 -16.10 -17.45
CA GLN A 12 4.84 -16.78 -16.45
C GLN A 12 5.07 -15.94 -15.17
N PRO A 13 5.30 -14.61 -15.25
CA PRO A 13 5.44 -13.77 -14.07
C PRO A 13 4.19 -13.74 -13.20
N ALA A 14 2.99 -13.64 -13.80
CA ALA A 14 1.75 -13.62 -13.04
C ALA A 14 1.47 -14.98 -12.37
N ARG A 15 1.69 -16.10 -13.08
CA ARG A 15 1.53 -17.44 -12.49
C ARG A 15 2.45 -17.64 -11.29
N PHE A 16 3.73 -17.31 -11.45
CA PHE A 16 4.70 -17.43 -10.38
C PHE A 16 4.36 -16.50 -9.20
N GLY A 17 4.04 -15.24 -9.47
CA GLY A 17 3.62 -14.28 -8.45
C GLY A 17 2.37 -14.75 -7.69
N LEU A 18 1.38 -15.29 -8.40
CA LEU A 18 0.17 -15.83 -7.80
C LEU A 18 0.46 -17.04 -6.90
N LEU A 19 1.30 -17.97 -7.33
CA LEU A 19 1.71 -19.13 -6.53
C LEU A 19 2.40 -18.70 -5.23
N VAL A 20 3.38 -17.79 -5.32
CA VAL A 20 4.10 -17.27 -4.15
C VAL A 20 3.16 -16.47 -3.25
N GLY A 21 2.27 -15.65 -3.82
CA GLY A 21 1.26 -14.90 -3.09
C GLY A 21 0.29 -15.78 -2.33
N ILE A 22 -0.25 -16.83 -2.97
CA ILE A 22 -1.18 -17.78 -2.33
C ILE A 22 -0.44 -18.52 -1.23
N GLY A 23 0.72 -19.12 -1.52
CA GLY A 23 1.50 -19.88 -0.54
C GLY A 23 1.89 -19.03 0.67
N GLY A 24 2.42 -17.82 0.43
CA GLY A 24 2.78 -16.89 1.51
C GLY A 24 1.58 -16.43 2.34
N THR A 25 0.43 -16.16 1.70
CA THR A 25 -0.78 -15.74 2.39
C THR A 25 -1.35 -16.87 3.25
N VAL A 26 -1.42 -18.09 2.72
CA VAL A 26 -1.88 -19.28 3.47
C VAL A 26 -0.96 -19.53 4.67
N LEU A 27 0.36 -19.51 4.48
CA LEU A 27 1.32 -19.68 5.57
C LEU A 27 1.19 -18.59 6.63
N ALA A 28 1.03 -17.33 6.24
CA ALA A 28 0.84 -16.23 7.17
C ALA A 28 -0.45 -16.38 8.01
N VAL A 29 -1.54 -16.81 7.38
CA VAL A 29 -2.81 -17.06 8.05
C VAL A 29 -2.70 -18.25 9.02
N LEU A 30 -2.12 -19.36 8.59
CA LEU A 30 -1.95 -20.56 9.42
C LEU A 30 -1.03 -20.30 10.61
N ALA A 31 0.11 -19.66 10.39
CA ALA A 31 1.04 -19.27 11.46
C ALA A 31 0.35 -18.35 12.47
N TRP A 32 -0.45 -17.39 12.01
CA TRP A 32 -1.20 -16.51 12.89
C TRP A 32 -2.30 -17.24 13.66
N ALA A 33 -3.01 -18.17 13.02
CA ALA A 33 -4.01 -19.01 13.68
C ALA A 33 -3.38 -19.85 14.80
N ALA A 34 -2.20 -20.45 14.56
CA ALA A 34 -1.46 -21.20 15.56
C ALA A 34 -1.00 -20.32 16.74
N ILE A 35 -0.51 -19.10 16.46
CA ILE A 35 -0.13 -18.14 17.52
C ILE A 35 -1.35 -17.70 18.33
N ARG A 36 -2.51 -17.49 17.68
CA ARG A 36 -3.76 -17.15 18.38
C ARG A 36 -4.28 -18.31 19.24
N SER A 37 -4.16 -19.56 18.79
CA SER A 37 -4.60 -20.69 19.63
C SER A 37 -3.80 -20.80 20.94
N ALA A 38 -2.60 -20.20 21.00
CA ALA A 38 -1.75 -20.17 22.19
C ALA A 38 -1.96 -18.93 23.09
N GLY A 39 -2.83 -17.96 22.75
CA GLY A 39 -3.01 -16.77 23.57
C GLY A 39 -4.17 -15.85 23.19
N SER A 40 -4.48 -14.85 24.03
CA SER A 40 -5.66 -13.97 23.90
C SER A 40 -5.55 -12.84 22.84
N ARG A 41 -4.76 -13.01 21.77
CA ARG A 41 -4.61 -11.94 20.75
C ARG A 41 -5.80 -11.92 19.78
N SER A 42 -6.55 -10.82 19.76
CA SER A 42 -7.62 -10.55 18.80
C SER A 42 -7.12 -9.67 17.63
N GLY A 43 -7.72 -9.84 16.44
CA GLY A 43 -7.42 -9.02 15.25
C GLY A 43 -6.55 -9.69 14.19
N PRO A 44 -6.54 -9.18 12.94
CA PRO A 44 -5.93 -9.83 11.76
C PRO A 44 -4.41 -9.99 11.87
N ALA A 45 -3.87 -10.94 11.09
CA ALA A 45 -2.44 -11.25 11.01
C ALA A 45 -1.67 -10.06 10.42
N PRO A 46 -0.73 -9.42 11.14
CA PRO A 46 -0.02 -8.23 10.65
C PRO A 46 1.14 -8.57 9.68
N TRP A 47 0.93 -9.55 8.80
CA TRP A 47 2.00 -10.23 8.04
C TRP A 47 1.86 -10.00 6.53
N GLY A 48 0.82 -9.30 6.07
CA GLY A 48 0.55 -9.09 4.65
C GLY A 48 1.66 -8.32 3.94
N GLY A 49 2.28 -7.34 4.60
CA GLY A 49 3.43 -6.63 4.05
C GLY A 49 4.65 -7.55 3.89
N ALA A 50 4.84 -8.51 4.80
CA ALA A 50 5.97 -9.44 4.72
C ALA A 50 5.78 -10.42 3.55
N VAL A 51 4.57 -10.94 3.37
CA VAL A 51 4.21 -11.74 2.19
C VAL A 51 4.43 -10.95 0.90
N MET A 52 4.02 -9.67 0.86
CA MET A 52 4.25 -8.82 -0.30
C MET A 52 5.75 -8.63 -0.59
N VAL A 53 6.55 -8.32 0.44
CA VAL A 53 8.00 -8.10 0.29
C VAL A 53 8.71 -9.38 -0.17
N LEU A 54 8.45 -10.52 0.49
CA LEU A 54 9.08 -11.79 0.13
C LEU A 54 8.62 -12.27 -1.24
N GLY A 55 7.34 -12.11 -1.58
CA GLY A 55 6.81 -12.42 -2.89
C GLY A 55 7.40 -11.55 -3.99
N ALA A 56 7.52 -10.25 -3.74
CA ALA A 56 8.19 -9.32 -4.64
C ALA A 56 9.65 -9.69 -4.88
N LEU A 57 10.40 -9.99 -3.81
CA LEU A 57 11.79 -10.43 -3.92
C LEU A 57 11.90 -11.75 -4.67
N ALA A 58 10.98 -12.70 -4.47
CA ALA A 58 10.97 -13.95 -5.23
C ALA A 58 10.73 -13.72 -6.73
N VAL A 59 9.76 -12.86 -7.08
CA VAL A 59 9.49 -12.48 -8.47
C VAL A 59 10.71 -11.78 -9.07
N MET A 60 11.28 -10.80 -8.36
CA MET A 60 12.49 -10.09 -8.80
C MET A 60 13.66 -11.06 -8.97
N TRP A 61 13.90 -11.98 -8.04
CA TRP A 61 14.96 -12.98 -8.14
C TRP A 61 14.82 -13.87 -9.38
N ARG A 62 13.58 -14.14 -9.80
CA ARG A 62 13.30 -14.99 -10.96
C ARG A 62 13.44 -14.26 -12.30
N TYR A 63 13.03 -12.99 -12.37
CA TYR A 63 12.88 -12.25 -13.63
C TYR A 63 13.78 -11.02 -13.76
N SER A 64 14.50 -10.64 -12.70
CA SER A 64 15.34 -9.46 -12.64
C SER A 64 16.53 -9.70 -11.69
N ARG A 65 17.36 -8.68 -11.47
CA ARG A 65 18.39 -8.71 -10.43
C ARG A 65 17.85 -8.05 -9.18
N VAL A 66 18.05 -8.69 -8.02
CA VAL A 66 17.74 -8.09 -6.72
C VAL A 66 18.98 -7.30 -6.27
N PRO A 67 18.95 -5.96 -6.26
CA PRO A 67 20.08 -5.19 -5.77
C PRO A 67 20.23 -5.42 -4.26
N ILE A 68 21.44 -5.62 -3.77
CA ILE A 68 21.67 -5.79 -2.33
C ILE A 68 21.21 -4.56 -1.54
N GLY A 69 21.32 -3.37 -2.15
CA GLY A 69 20.81 -2.11 -1.60
C GLY A 69 19.31 -2.12 -1.33
N LEU A 70 18.53 -2.79 -2.20
CA LEU A 70 17.09 -2.97 -2.00
C LEU A 70 16.82 -3.85 -0.77
N VAL A 71 17.51 -4.98 -0.64
CA VAL A 71 17.33 -5.89 0.51
C VAL A 71 17.67 -5.21 1.84
N VAL A 72 18.79 -4.49 1.88
CA VAL A 72 19.19 -3.72 3.07
C VAL A 72 18.18 -2.60 3.35
N GLY A 73 17.76 -1.87 2.33
CA GLY A 73 16.78 -0.79 2.46
C GLY A 73 15.41 -1.28 2.96
N LEU A 74 14.95 -2.43 2.46
CA LEU A 74 13.74 -3.10 2.94
C LEU A 74 13.86 -3.44 4.43
N ALA A 75 14.95 -4.10 4.84
CA ALA A 75 15.16 -4.46 6.24
C ALA A 75 15.15 -3.24 7.16
N LEU A 76 15.84 -2.16 6.77
CA LEU A 76 15.89 -0.92 7.53
C LEU A 76 14.53 -0.21 7.59
N LEU A 77 13.77 -0.18 6.51
CA LEU A 77 12.42 0.40 6.48
C LEU A 77 11.45 -0.36 7.40
N ILE A 78 11.50 -1.69 7.37
CA ILE A 78 10.68 -2.53 8.23
C ILE A 78 11.06 -2.31 9.69
N ALA A 79 12.35 -2.28 10.01
CA ALA A 79 12.84 -1.99 11.36
C ALA A 79 12.39 -0.59 11.84
N GLY A 80 12.52 0.44 10.99
CA GLY A 80 12.04 1.78 11.30
C GLY A 80 10.53 1.83 11.56
N ALA A 81 9.75 1.09 10.78
CA ALA A 81 8.30 0.98 10.98
C ALA A 81 7.89 0.23 12.26
N MET A 82 8.75 -0.64 12.79
CA MET A 82 8.55 -1.30 14.09
C MET A 82 8.86 -0.37 15.27
N LEU A 83 9.81 0.55 15.11
CA LEU A 83 10.24 1.48 16.15
C LEU A 83 9.32 2.71 16.26
N GLY A 84 8.84 3.24 15.13
CA GLY A 84 8.03 4.46 15.10
C GLY A 84 6.58 4.25 15.56
N ARG A 85 6.09 5.17 16.41
CA ARG A 85 4.68 5.16 16.88
C ARG A 85 3.88 6.26 16.19
N ARG A 86 4.48 7.43 15.98
CA ARG A 86 3.87 8.59 15.31
C ARG A 86 4.27 8.68 13.83
N PRO A 87 3.48 9.33 12.96
CA PRO A 87 3.81 9.46 11.54
C PRO A 87 5.19 10.08 11.25
N TRP A 88 5.57 11.12 11.99
CA TRP A 88 6.88 11.75 11.80
C TRP A 88 8.04 10.87 12.31
N GLU A 89 7.84 10.11 13.39
CA GLU A 89 8.82 9.13 13.89
C GLU A 89 9.03 8.02 12.86
N LEU A 90 7.94 7.52 12.27
CA LEU A 90 7.96 6.54 11.19
C LEU A 90 8.73 7.09 9.98
N MET A 91 8.49 8.34 9.60
CA MET A 91 9.16 8.98 8.47
C MET A 91 10.66 9.10 8.72
N VAL A 92 11.07 9.65 9.88
CA VAL A 92 12.48 9.80 10.24
C VAL A 92 13.19 8.45 10.32
N ALA A 93 12.57 7.45 10.97
CA ALA A 93 13.11 6.11 11.06
C ALA A 93 13.18 5.37 9.71
N SER A 94 12.38 5.80 8.73
CA SER A 94 12.36 5.25 7.37
C SER A 94 13.43 5.85 6.45
N LEU A 95 14.02 7.01 6.80
CA LEU A 95 15.01 7.69 5.96
C LEU A 95 16.24 6.84 5.62
N PRO A 96 16.88 6.11 6.56
CA PRO A 96 18.05 5.30 6.24
C PRO A 96 17.75 4.19 5.25
N GLY A 97 16.60 3.51 5.41
CA GLY A 97 16.20 2.46 4.49
C GLY A 97 15.79 2.99 3.12
N ALA A 98 15.08 4.13 3.07
CA ALA A 98 14.77 4.81 1.81
C ALA A 98 16.05 5.27 1.08
N ALA A 99 17.04 5.80 1.81
CA ALA A 99 18.34 6.16 1.28
C ALA A 99 19.07 4.95 0.69
N ALA A 100 19.09 3.81 1.38
CA ALA A 100 19.68 2.58 0.86
C ALA A 100 19.00 2.09 -0.44
N VAL A 101 17.66 2.17 -0.52
CA VAL A 101 16.93 1.82 -1.76
C VAL A 101 17.31 2.73 -2.93
N VAL A 102 17.47 4.04 -2.69
CA VAL A 102 17.75 5.02 -3.75
C VAL A 102 19.23 5.01 -4.16
N TYR A 103 20.14 5.19 -3.21
CA TYR A 103 21.57 5.37 -3.50
C TYR A 103 22.28 4.06 -3.86
N TRP A 104 21.83 2.91 -3.34
CA TRP A 104 22.44 1.60 -3.62
C TRP A 104 21.59 0.74 -4.57
N GLY A 105 20.47 1.27 -5.06
CA GLY A 105 19.57 0.57 -5.96
C GLY A 105 20.01 0.56 -7.43
N GLU A 106 21.14 1.18 -7.78
CA GLU A 106 21.66 1.33 -9.16
C GLU A 106 20.64 1.91 -10.16
N VAL A 107 20.01 3.04 -9.82
CA VAL A 107 18.89 3.55 -10.61
C VAL A 107 19.15 4.92 -11.26
N GLY A 108 18.48 5.19 -12.39
CA GLY A 108 18.72 6.34 -13.26
C GLY A 108 18.37 7.72 -12.67
N ARG A 109 19.04 8.77 -13.18
CA ARG A 109 19.09 10.13 -12.62
C ARG A 109 17.93 11.07 -12.99
N ALA A 110 16.75 10.52 -13.29
CA ALA A 110 15.63 11.31 -13.80
C ALA A 110 14.94 12.20 -12.73
N ILE A 111 15.06 11.80 -11.46
CA ILE A 111 14.51 12.52 -10.32
C ILE A 111 15.65 12.73 -9.32
N PRO A 112 15.80 13.93 -8.72
CA PRO A 112 16.81 14.16 -7.69
C PRO A 112 16.68 13.13 -6.56
N GLU A 113 17.77 12.40 -6.29
CA GLU A 113 17.82 11.32 -5.30
C GLU A 113 17.28 11.74 -3.92
N PRO A 114 17.60 12.92 -3.37
CA PRO A 114 17.05 13.34 -2.07
C PRO A 114 15.53 13.43 -2.07
N MET A 115 14.92 13.85 -3.18
CA MET A 115 13.47 13.96 -3.29
C MET A 115 12.82 12.57 -3.30
N LEU A 116 13.43 11.59 -3.95
CA LEU A 116 12.97 10.20 -3.92
C LEU A 116 13.10 9.58 -2.53
N VAL A 117 14.19 9.83 -1.82
CA VAL A 117 14.38 9.36 -0.44
C VAL A 117 13.25 9.89 0.45
N ILE A 118 12.97 11.19 0.38
CA ILE A 118 11.90 11.83 1.13
C ILE A 118 10.54 11.24 0.74
N ALA A 119 10.28 11.05 -0.56
CA ALA A 119 9.02 10.52 -1.05
C ALA A 119 8.77 9.08 -0.58
N ILE A 120 9.78 8.20 -0.66
CA ILE A 120 9.67 6.80 -0.20
C ILE A 120 9.50 6.75 1.32
N ALA A 121 10.28 7.52 2.08
CA ALA A 121 10.18 7.55 3.54
C ALA A 121 8.82 8.09 4.01
N ALA A 122 8.32 9.17 3.40
CA ALA A 122 7.01 9.71 3.68
C ALA A 122 5.90 8.71 3.30
N ALA A 123 5.98 8.11 2.10
CA ALA A 123 5.01 7.11 1.66
C ALA A 123 4.98 5.88 2.58
N ALA A 124 6.15 5.39 3.01
CA ALA A 124 6.24 4.27 3.94
C ALA A 124 5.57 4.60 5.28
N ALA A 125 5.84 5.79 5.83
CA ALA A 125 5.23 6.25 7.07
C ALA A 125 3.70 6.38 6.96
N LEU A 126 3.21 7.01 5.89
CA LEU A 126 1.78 7.22 5.67
C LEU A 126 1.04 5.89 5.44
N VAL A 127 1.61 4.98 4.65
CA VAL A 127 1.02 3.65 4.39
C VAL A 127 0.97 2.81 5.67
N VAL A 128 2.01 2.86 6.51
CA VAL A 128 2.00 2.17 7.82
C VAL A 128 0.94 2.78 8.75
N ASP A 129 0.82 4.12 8.80
CA ASP A 129 -0.20 4.81 9.59
C ASP A 129 -1.63 4.51 9.10
N PHE A 130 -1.81 4.42 7.78
CA PHE A 130 -3.04 3.98 7.14
C PHE A 130 -3.39 2.55 7.56
N ASP A 131 -2.49 1.56 7.37
CA ASP A 131 -2.77 0.17 7.75
C ASP A 131 -3.08 0.02 9.24
N ARG A 132 -2.40 0.75 10.12
CA ARG A 132 -2.70 0.77 11.56
C ARG A 132 -4.13 1.22 11.83
N SER A 133 -4.57 2.28 11.15
CA SER A 133 -5.89 2.88 11.34
C SER A 133 -7.03 2.07 10.73
N TYR A 134 -6.76 1.36 9.63
CA TYR A 134 -7.76 0.56 8.91
C TYR A 134 -7.66 -0.94 9.16
N ARG A 135 -6.79 -1.37 10.08
CA ARG A 135 -6.47 -2.79 10.34
C ARG A 135 -7.72 -3.66 10.50
N GLY A 136 -8.72 -3.19 11.26
CA GLY A 136 -9.95 -3.96 11.51
C GLY A 136 -10.86 -4.16 10.29
N SER A 137 -10.75 -3.30 9.27
CA SER A 137 -11.57 -3.38 8.05
C SER A 137 -10.94 -4.27 6.97
N GLY A 138 -9.64 -4.53 7.06
CA GLY A 138 -8.88 -5.24 6.03
C GLY A 138 -8.58 -4.43 4.76
N ALA A 139 -8.81 -3.11 4.78
CA ALA A 139 -8.64 -2.25 3.61
C ALA A 139 -7.18 -2.14 3.13
N GLY A 140 -6.19 -2.18 4.03
CA GLY A 140 -4.77 -2.01 3.69
C GLY A 140 -4.30 -2.93 2.55
N PRO A 141 -4.38 -4.27 2.70
CA PRO A 141 -4.01 -5.20 1.64
C PRO A 141 -4.84 -5.06 0.35
N ALA A 142 -6.14 -4.81 0.46
CA ALA A 142 -7.01 -4.64 -0.71
C ALA A 142 -6.65 -3.38 -1.53
N LEU A 143 -6.41 -2.25 -0.86
CA LEU A 143 -5.96 -1.03 -1.53
C LEU A 143 -4.55 -1.19 -2.10
N LEU A 144 -3.65 -1.89 -1.40
CA LEU A 144 -2.31 -2.19 -1.94
C LEU A 144 -2.39 -3.00 -3.24
N PHE A 145 -3.27 -4.01 -3.31
CA PHE A 145 -3.54 -4.73 -4.55
C PHE A 145 -4.00 -3.78 -5.67
N LEU A 146 -5.01 -2.93 -5.41
CA LEU A 146 -5.46 -1.94 -6.39
C LEU A 146 -4.34 -0.98 -6.82
N SER A 147 -3.46 -0.58 -5.89
CA SER A 147 -2.28 0.23 -6.19
C SER A 147 -1.32 -0.49 -7.14
N THR A 148 -1.02 -1.78 -6.91
CA THR A 148 -0.18 -2.58 -7.81
C THR A 148 -0.80 -2.75 -9.21
N VAL A 149 -2.14 -2.84 -9.29
CA VAL A 149 -2.85 -2.82 -10.57
C VAL A 149 -2.75 -1.46 -11.26
N GLY A 150 -2.76 -0.35 -10.52
CA GLY A 150 -2.46 0.97 -11.07
C GLY A 150 -1.04 1.10 -11.63
N VAL A 151 -0.07 0.50 -10.95
CA VAL A 151 1.33 0.46 -11.37
C VAL A 151 1.48 -0.24 -12.72
N LEU A 152 0.75 -1.33 -12.97
CA LEU A 152 0.72 -2.03 -14.26
C LEU A 152 0.36 -1.11 -15.44
N VAL A 153 -0.51 -0.13 -15.23
CA VAL A 153 -0.95 0.80 -16.26
C VAL A 153 0.13 1.88 -16.54
N THR A 154 1.05 2.07 -15.61
CA THR A 154 2.03 3.19 -15.64
C THR A 154 3.42 2.76 -16.09
N VAL A 155 3.85 1.56 -15.71
CA VAL A 155 5.23 1.10 -15.90
C VAL A 155 5.38 0.41 -17.26
N PRO A 156 6.45 0.69 -18.02
CA PRO A 156 6.67 0.06 -19.32
C PRO A 156 7.02 -1.44 -19.19
N ASP A 157 7.78 -1.80 -18.16
CA ASP A 157 8.03 -3.20 -17.79
C ASP A 157 6.80 -3.78 -17.07
N THR A 158 6.02 -4.53 -17.83
CA THR A 158 4.80 -5.15 -17.31
C THR A 158 5.08 -6.48 -16.61
N GLU A 159 6.21 -7.15 -16.83
CA GLU A 159 6.47 -8.48 -16.28
C GLU A 159 6.60 -8.44 -14.76
N LEU A 160 7.45 -7.55 -14.26
CA LEU A 160 7.64 -7.38 -12.83
C LEU A 160 6.36 -6.85 -12.17
N ALA A 161 5.73 -5.84 -12.75
CA ALA A 161 4.49 -5.28 -12.23
C ALA A 161 3.33 -6.30 -12.22
N MET A 162 3.27 -7.22 -13.20
CA MET A 162 2.28 -8.31 -13.25
C MET A 162 2.53 -9.31 -12.14
N GLY A 163 3.79 -9.71 -11.93
CA GLY A 163 4.16 -10.58 -10.82
C GLY A 163 3.80 -9.97 -9.47
N LEU A 164 4.06 -8.67 -9.26
CA LEU A 164 3.70 -7.95 -8.03
C LEU A 164 2.19 -7.88 -7.81
N ALA A 165 1.42 -7.55 -8.86
CA ALA A 165 -0.04 -7.52 -8.77
C ALA A 165 -0.61 -8.92 -8.47
N ALA A 166 -0.01 -9.97 -9.05
CA ALA A 166 -0.40 -11.35 -8.79
C ALA A 166 -0.06 -11.80 -7.36
N VAL A 167 1.07 -11.36 -6.79
CA VAL A 167 1.40 -11.57 -5.36
C VAL A 167 0.40 -10.85 -4.46
N ALA A 168 0.03 -9.61 -4.82
CA ALA A 168 -0.88 -8.79 -4.03
C ALA A 168 -2.34 -9.25 -4.08
N LEU A 169 -2.77 -9.94 -5.14
CA LEU A 169 -4.15 -10.42 -5.30
C LEU A 169 -4.65 -11.30 -4.12
N PRO A 170 -3.98 -12.41 -3.74
CA PRO A 170 -4.41 -13.23 -2.61
C PRO A 170 -4.36 -12.45 -1.28
N LEU A 171 -3.39 -11.54 -1.12
CA LEU A 171 -3.36 -10.64 0.03
C LEU A 171 -4.55 -9.69 0.06
N GLY A 172 -4.96 -9.17 -1.10
CA GLY A 172 -6.14 -8.34 -1.26
C GLY A 172 -7.38 -9.08 -0.80
N VAL A 173 -7.59 -10.32 -1.27
CA VAL A 173 -8.72 -11.18 -0.87
C VAL A 173 -8.69 -11.53 0.62
N ALA A 174 -7.50 -11.87 1.15
CA ALA A 174 -7.33 -12.21 2.56
C ALA A 174 -7.49 -11.00 3.48
N GLY A 175 -7.15 -9.80 3.02
CA GLY A 175 -7.48 -8.54 3.69
C GLY A 175 -8.97 -8.24 3.59
N TRP A 176 -9.55 -8.28 2.40
CA TRP A 176 -10.97 -8.06 2.16
C TRP A 176 -11.47 -8.94 1.01
N PRO A 177 -12.56 -9.71 1.16
CA PRO A 177 -13.57 -9.59 2.22
C PRO A 177 -13.26 -10.36 3.51
N LEU A 178 -12.18 -11.17 3.55
CA LEU A 178 -11.97 -12.14 4.63
C LEU A 178 -11.46 -11.54 5.96
N ARG A 179 -10.85 -10.35 5.95
CA ARG A 179 -10.34 -9.64 7.14
C ARG A 179 -9.38 -10.48 7.99
N MET A 180 -8.60 -11.35 7.35
CA MET A 180 -7.68 -12.26 8.02
C MET A 180 -6.28 -11.66 8.18
N VAL A 181 -5.90 -10.73 7.31
CA VAL A 181 -4.53 -10.20 7.21
C VAL A 181 -4.54 -8.68 7.16
N SER A 182 -3.54 -8.04 7.75
CA SER A 182 -3.20 -6.63 7.56
C SER A 182 -1.75 -6.50 7.12
N LEU A 183 -1.34 -5.35 6.60
CA LEU A 183 0.02 -5.18 6.08
C LEU A 183 1.08 -5.21 7.18
N GLY A 184 0.78 -4.62 8.35
CA GLY A 184 1.70 -4.54 9.47
C GLY A 184 2.91 -3.63 9.20
N PRO A 185 3.98 -3.71 10.02
CA PRO A 185 5.19 -2.89 9.85
C PRO A 185 5.85 -3.10 8.48
N ALA A 186 5.73 -4.31 7.93
CA ALA A 186 6.28 -4.66 6.64
C ALA A 186 5.63 -3.93 5.45
N ALA A 187 4.55 -3.17 5.68
CA ALA A 187 3.99 -2.26 4.68
C ALA A 187 5.04 -1.24 4.18
N ALA A 188 5.95 -0.79 5.05
CA ALA A 188 7.05 0.10 4.67
C ALA A 188 7.97 -0.55 3.62
N GLY A 189 8.25 -1.85 3.77
CA GLY A 189 9.00 -2.62 2.77
C GLY A 189 8.25 -2.74 1.45
N ALA A 190 6.93 -2.99 1.48
CA ALA A 190 6.12 -3.04 0.26
C ALA A 190 6.15 -1.69 -0.50
N VAL A 191 6.13 -0.56 0.23
CA VAL A 191 6.33 0.76 -0.37
C VAL A 191 7.72 0.90 -0.97
N ALA A 192 8.77 0.35 -0.35
CA ALA A 192 10.12 0.38 -0.93
C ALA A 192 10.23 -0.42 -2.23
N ILE A 193 9.56 -1.57 -2.36
CA ILE A 193 9.47 -2.31 -3.63
C ILE A 193 8.86 -1.42 -4.71
N LEU A 194 7.73 -0.76 -4.40
CA LEU A 194 7.08 0.17 -5.33
C LEU A 194 7.94 1.39 -5.62
N GLY A 195 8.67 1.89 -4.62
CA GLY A 195 9.65 2.96 -4.76
C GLY A 195 10.76 2.57 -5.73
N HIS A 196 11.31 1.36 -5.60
CA HIS A 196 12.31 0.83 -6.53
C HIS A 196 11.76 0.74 -7.96
N LEU A 197 10.53 0.24 -8.15
CA LEU A 197 9.85 0.29 -9.44
C LEU A 197 9.66 1.71 -9.95
N ALA A 198 9.32 2.66 -9.08
CA ALA A 198 9.15 4.06 -9.43
C ALA A 198 10.45 4.65 -9.96
N VAL A 199 11.59 4.36 -9.31
CA VAL A 199 12.89 4.85 -9.78
C VAL A 199 13.27 4.19 -11.10
N ALA A 200 13.06 2.87 -11.24
CA ALA A 200 13.35 2.14 -12.47
C ALA A 200 12.53 2.68 -13.65
N ALA A 201 11.22 2.85 -13.47
CA ALA A 201 10.32 3.43 -14.47
C ALA A 201 10.65 4.91 -14.75
N GLY A 202 11.00 5.67 -13.71
CA GLY A 202 11.32 7.08 -13.75
C GLY A 202 12.52 7.41 -14.64
N SER A 203 13.51 6.50 -14.72
CA SER A 203 14.74 6.69 -15.50
C SER A 203 14.51 7.08 -16.96
N SER A 204 13.44 6.56 -17.58
CA SER A 204 13.04 6.87 -18.96
C SER A 204 11.92 7.91 -19.03
N ARG A 205 11.08 8.00 -17.99
CA ARG A 205 9.92 8.89 -17.93
C ARG A 205 9.65 9.30 -16.47
N PRO A 206 10.14 10.47 -16.01
CA PRO A 206 9.90 10.97 -14.64
C PRO A 206 8.45 10.90 -14.18
N GLY A 207 7.48 11.15 -15.06
CA GLY A 207 6.06 11.03 -14.73
C GLY A 207 5.63 9.63 -14.32
N ALA A 208 6.27 8.57 -14.83
CA ALA A 208 5.99 7.20 -14.42
C ALA A 208 6.29 6.97 -12.93
N ALA A 209 7.36 7.55 -12.39
CA ALA A 209 7.66 7.45 -10.97
C ALA A 209 6.59 8.12 -10.11
N VAL A 210 6.10 9.30 -10.52
CA VAL A 210 4.99 10.00 -9.87
C VAL A 210 3.71 9.16 -9.94
N GLY A 211 3.45 8.54 -11.09
CA GLY A 211 2.32 7.64 -11.26
C GLY A 211 2.40 6.40 -10.35
N VAL A 212 3.58 5.80 -10.19
CA VAL A 212 3.79 4.63 -9.31
C VAL A 212 3.62 4.98 -7.84
N LEU A 213 4.28 6.03 -7.35
CA LEU A 213 4.13 6.44 -5.96
C LEU A 213 2.72 6.98 -5.68
N GLY A 214 2.17 7.75 -6.61
CA GLY A 214 0.82 8.29 -6.52
C GLY A 214 -0.28 7.23 -6.66
N ALA A 215 0.01 6.06 -7.24
CA ALA A 215 -0.90 4.91 -7.24
C ALA A 215 -1.17 4.36 -5.83
N LEU A 216 -0.41 4.77 -4.82
CA LEU A 216 -0.77 4.52 -3.41
C LEU A 216 -2.00 5.34 -2.96
N GLY A 217 -2.45 6.33 -3.73
CA GLY A 217 -3.77 6.95 -3.64
C GLY A 217 -4.20 7.34 -2.22
N LEU A 218 -5.30 6.74 -1.76
CA LEU A 218 -5.83 7.01 -0.42
C LEU A 218 -4.88 6.61 0.70
N MET A 219 -3.98 5.63 0.49
CA MET A 219 -3.01 5.22 1.50
C MET A 219 -1.99 6.32 1.81
N LEU A 220 -1.80 7.29 0.91
CA LEU A 220 -1.01 8.50 1.15
C LEU A 220 -1.88 9.67 1.59
N ALA A 221 -2.98 9.89 0.88
CA ALA A 221 -3.79 11.10 1.02
C ALA A 221 -4.60 11.11 2.32
N GLU A 222 -5.16 9.98 2.73
CA GLU A 222 -6.04 9.92 3.91
C GLU A 222 -5.30 10.23 5.22
N PRO A 223 -4.11 9.68 5.51
CA PRO A 223 -3.40 10.01 6.74
C PRO A 223 -2.98 11.49 6.80
N VAL A 224 -2.61 12.08 5.66
CA VAL A 224 -2.31 13.53 5.55
C VAL A 224 -3.56 14.35 5.88
N GLY A 225 -4.69 14.01 5.27
CA GLY A 225 -5.98 14.65 5.53
C GLY A 225 -6.40 14.55 7.00
N ARG A 226 -6.30 13.36 7.57
CA ARG A 226 -6.62 13.07 8.97
C ARG A 226 -5.75 13.89 9.92
N TRP A 227 -4.46 14.02 9.63
CA TRP A 227 -3.54 14.84 10.42
C TRP A 227 -3.87 16.33 10.35
N LEU A 228 -4.12 16.86 9.15
CA LEU A 228 -4.51 18.26 8.94
C LEU A 228 -5.85 18.59 9.60
N GLY A 229 -6.81 17.68 9.54
CA GLY A 229 -8.10 17.81 10.21
C GLY A 229 -8.04 17.70 11.74
N ARG A 230 -6.91 17.23 12.30
CA ARG A 230 -6.71 16.92 13.74
C ARG A 230 -7.85 16.10 14.33
N ARG A 231 -8.44 15.19 13.54
CA ARG A 231 -9.68 14.49 13.90
C ARG A 231 -9.50 12.99 13.75
N THR A 232 -9.99 12.27 14.76
CA THR A 232 -10.13 10.82 14.76
C THR A 232 -11.45 10.48 15.44
N PRO A 233 -12.35 9.72 14.82
CA PRO A 233 -12.23 9.05 13.51
C PRO A 233 -12.51 9.97 12.30
N SER A 234 -11.97 9.61 11.12
CA SER A 234 -12.29 10.25 9.83
C SER A 234 -13.55 9.64 9.18
N ALA A 235 -14.21 10.38 8.29
CA ALA A 235 -15.38 9.88 7.56
C ALA A 235 -15.07 8.60 6.75
N LEU A 236 -13.86 8.47 6.23
CA LEU A 236 -13.41 7.27 5.52
C LEU A 236 -13.21 6.07 6.46
N GLN A 237 -12.76 6.29 7.70
CA GLN A 237 -12.68 5.22 8.71
C GLN A 237 -14.07 4.72 9.10
N GLU A 238 -15.02 5.63 9.30
CA GLU A 238 -16.42 5.27 9.57
C GLU A 238 -17.03 4.49 8.41
N LEU A 239 -16.80 4.95 7.18
CA LEU A 239 -17.22 4.25 5.98
C LEU A 239 -16.65 2.81 5.97
N ALA A 240 -15.35 2.64 6.21
CA ALA A 240 -14.72 1.32 6.25
C ALA A 240 -15.24 0.42 7.40
N ALA A 241 -15.68 1.03 8.51
CA ALA A 241 -16.29 0.32 9.63
C ALA A 241 -17.71 -0.18 9.30
N GLY A 242 -18.42 0.46 8.36
CA GLY A 242 -19.78 0.14 7.91
C GLY A 242 -19.95 -1.20 7.17
N GLY A 243 -18.98 -2.11 7.22
CA GLY A 243 -19.09 -3.45 6.65
C GLY A 243 -18.50 -3.61 5.25
N LEU A 244 -19.02 -4.57 4.47
CA LEU A 244 -18.52 -4.89 3.13
C LEU A 244 -18.74 -3.74 2.14
N GLY A 245 -19.93 -3.14 2.13
CA GLY A 245 -20.27 -2.04 1.21
C GLY A 245 -19.39 -0.80 1.42
N GLY A 246 -19.02 -0.52 2.67
CA GLY A 246 -18.14 0.58 3.01
C GLY A 246 -16.72 0.43 2.46
N VAL A 247 -16.12 -0.76 2.64
CA VAL A 247 -14.79 -1.04 2.07
C VAL A 247 -14.85 -1.12 0.53
N PHE A 248 -15.94 -1.60 -0.05
CA PHE A 248 -16.14 -1.55 -1.51
C PHE A 248 -16.17 -0.10 -2.04
N LEU A 249 -16.89 0.80 -1.36
CA LEU A 249 -16.90 2.22 -1.73
C LEU A 249 -15.51 2.85 -1.56
N LEU A 250 -14.82 2.55 -0.46
CA LEU A 250 -13.44 2.99 -0.24
C LEU A 250 -12.50 2.51 -1.35
N GLY A 251 -12.60 1.23 -1.74
CA GLY A 251 -11.87 0.65 -2.87
C GLY A 251 -12.20 1.32 -4.20
N SER A 252 -13.46 1.69 -4.41
CA SER A 252 -13.90 2.41 -5.60
C SER A 252 -13.32 3.83 -5.68
N ILE A 253 -13.34 4.58 -4.56
CA ILE A 253 -12.71 5.90 -4.47
C ILE A 253 -11.21 5.77 -4.76
N HIS A 254 -10.55 4.81 -4.11
CA HIS A 254 -9.12 4.55 -4.33
C HIS A 254 -8.85 4.23 -5.80
N ALA A 255 -9.60 3.33 -6.42
CA ALA A 255 -9.45 2.97 -7.83
C ALA A 255 -9.58 4.19 -8.76
N VAL A 256 -10.54 5.09 -8.51
CA VAL A 256 -10.69 6.34 -9.28
C VAL A 256 -9.46 7.24 -9.13
N LEU A 257 -8.96 7.42 -7.90
CA LEU A 257 -7.74 8.21 -7.66
C LEU A 257 -6.53 7.58 -8.35
N VAL A 258 -6.34 6.28 -8.21
CA VAL A 258 -5.23 5.54 -8.81
C VAL A 258 -5.29 5.63 -10.32
N LEU A 259 -6.43 5.35 -10.94
CA LEU A 259 -6.60 5.45 -12.40
C LEU A 259 -6.37 6.88 -12.90
N GLY A 260 -6.89 7.89 -12.20
CA GLY A 260 -6.64 9.29 -12.52
C GLY A 260 -5.15 9.65 -12.48
N ILE A 261 -4.47 9.36 -11.38
CA ILE A 261 -3.05 9.68 -11.19
C ILE A 261 -2.18 8.94 -12.20
N THR A 262 -2.37 7.62 -12.33
CA THR A 262 -1.59 6.78 -13.25
C THR A 262 -1.79 7.19 -14.71
N ARG A 263 -3.01 7.57 -15.10
CA ARG A 263 -3.32 8.03 -16.45
C ARG A 263 -2.78 9.43 -16.75
N PHE A 264 -2.99 10.40 -15.87
CA PHE A 264 -2.69 11.80 -16.16
C PHE A 264 -1.26 12.22 -15.79
N ALA A 265 -0.74 11.72 -14.67
CA ALA A 265 0.63 11.99 -14.23
C ALA A 265 1.61 10.95 -14.79
N GLY A 266 1.24 9.67 -14.76
CA GLY A 266 2.09 8.54 -15.18
C GLY A 266 2.59 8.61 -16.63
N LEU A 267 1.84 9.27 -17.51
CA LEU A 267 2.15 9.41 -18.93
C LEU A 267 3.01 10.65 -19.27
N ARG A 268 3.30 11.53 -18.30
CA ARG A 268 4.07 12.76 -18.54
C ARG A 268 5.56 12.47 -18.67
N ARG A 269 6.23 13.21 -19.57
CA ARG A 269 7.69 13.13 -19.75
C ARG A 269 8.43 13.91 -18.67
N ASP A 270 7.84 14.99 -18.18
CA ASP A 270 8.46 15.89 -17.21
C ASP A 270 7.87 15.70 -15.81
N LEU A 271 8.74 15.85 -14.80
CA LEU A 271 8.41 15.66 -13.39
C LEU A 271 7.38 16.70 -12.89
N LEU A 272 7.59 17.97 -13.20
CA LEU A 272 6.75 19.05 -12.69
C LEU A 272 5.29 18.95 -13.21
N PRO A 273 5.03 18.79 -14.52
CA PRO A 273 3.68 18.52 -15.01
C PRO A 273 3.07 17.26 -14.39
N ALA A 274 3.83 16.18 -14.23
CA ALA A 274 3.32 14.97 -13.58
C ALA A 274 2.83 15.25 -12.15
N ALA A 275 3.63 15.99 -11.36
CA ALA A 275 3.26 16.37 -10.01
C ALA A 275 2.01 17.25 -9.99
N ILE A 276 1.91 18.25 -10.88
CA ILE A 276 0.74 19.12 -11.01
C ILE A 276 -0.54 18.29 -11.28
N PHE A 277 -0.48 17.27 -12.14
CA PHE A 277 -1.64 16.41 -12.40
C PHE A 277 -1.98 15.46 -11.24
N ALA A 278 -1.00 15.03 -10.45
CA ALA A 278 -1.23 14.15 -9.30
C ALA A 278 -1.86 14.89 -8.10
N ILE A 279 -1.48 16.14 -7.87
CA ILE A 279 -1.88 16.93 -6.70
C ILE A 279 -3.41 16.99 -6.51
N PRO A 280 -4.25 17.32 -7.51
CA PRO A 280 -5.71 17.40 -7.32
C PRO A 280 -6.32 16.11 -6.80
N PHE A 281 -5.89 14.94 -7.31
CA PHE A 281 -6.39 13.64 -6.85
C PHE A 281 -5.98 13.35 -5.40
N LEU A 282 -4.74 13.64 -5.04
CA LEU A 282 -4.26 13.50 -3.66
C LEU A 282 -4.96 14.49 -2.71
N LEU A 283 -5.25 15.72 -3.17
CA LEU A 283 -6.02 16.70 -2.41
C LEU A 283 -7.45 16.22 -2.15
N VAL A 284 -8.13 15.63 -3.13
CA VAL A 284 -9.46 15.03 -2.92
C VAL A 284 -9.40 13.95 -1.84
N GLY A 285 -8.43 13.03 -1.91
CA GLY A 285 -8.23 12.01 -0.87
C GLY A 285 -7.96 12.61 0.52
N ALA A 286 -7.17 13.69 0.59
CA ALA A 286 -6.87 14.38 1.84
C ALA A 286 -8.07 15.13 2.40
N ILE A 287 -8.89 15.77 1.55
CA ILE A 287 -10.14 16.42 1.96
C ILE A 287 -11.11 15.39 2.54
N LEU A 288 -11.25 14.23 1.89
CA LEU A 288 -12.06 13.13 2.40
C LEU A 288 -11.52 12.57 3.73
N GLY A 289 -10.20 12.47 3.88
CA GLY A 289 -9.55 12.07 5.13
C GLY A 289 -9.69 13.08 6.27
N ALA A 290 -9.81 14.38 5.95
CA ALA A 290 -10.04 15.45 6.92
C ALA A 290 -11.51 15.60 7.34
N ALA A 291 -12.44 15.05 6.54
CA ALA A 291 -13.86 15.13 6.81
C ALA A 291 -14.22 14.41 8.13
N PRO A 292 -15.02 15.03 9.01
CA PRO A 292 -15.40 14.43 10.28
C PRO A 292 -16.28 13.19 10.06
N GLY A 293 -15.98 12.10 10.76
CA GLY A 293 -16.95 11.02 10.92
C GLY A 293 -18.17 11.51 11.71
N ARG A 294 -19.33 10.91 11.49
CA ARG A 294 -20.51 11.16 12.31
C ARG A 294 -20.19 10.73 13.75
N PRO A 295 -20.60 11.53 14.75
CA PRO A 295 -20.52 11.06 16.13
C PRO A 295 -21.32 9.76 16.22
N ALA A 296 -20.71 8.72 16.79
CA ALA A 296 -21.41 7.48 17.06
C ALA A 296 -22.69 7.85 17.79
N SER A 297 -23.84 7.60 17.16
CA SER A 297 -25.13 7.95 17.74
C SER A 297 -25.16 7.27 19.11
N PRO A 298 -25.24 8.02 20.23
CA PRO A 298 -25.22 7.44 21.56
C PRO A 298 -26.35 6.42 21.58
N ALA A 299 -25.97 5.13 21.65
CA ALA A 299 -26.87 4.03 21.38
C ALA A 299 -28.18 4.26 22.14
N ALA A 300 -29.25 4.43 21.36
CA ALA A 300 -30.59 4.53 21.88
C ALA A 300 -30.84 3.31 22.77
N GLY A 301 -31.12 3.57 24.05
CA GLY A 301 -31.65 2.59 24.97
C GLY A 301 -30.66 1.51 25.38
N ARG A 302 -29.78 1.86 26.33
CA ARG A 302 -29.66 0.99 27.51
C ARG A 302 -31.08 0.91 28.09
N ILE A 303 -31.89 -0.02 27.60
CA ILE A 303 -33.17 -0.36 28.20
C ILE A 303 -32.79 -0.80 29.60
N GLU A 304 -32.97 0.09 30.58
CA GLU A 304 -32.99 -0.26 31.98
C GLU A 304 -34.07 -1.32 32.11
N THR A 305 -33.66 -2.59 32.09
CA THR A 305 -34.47 -3.68 32.61
C THR A 305 -34.61 -3.39 34.09
N GLY A 306 -35.66 -2.64 34.44
CA GLY A 306 -36.12 -2.48 35.80
C GLY A 306 -36.29 -3.87 36.40
N ARG A 307 -35.41 -4.21 37.34
CA ARG A 307 -35.62 -5.30 38.27
C ARG A 307 -36.58 -4.78 39.33
N THR A 308 -37.84 -5.15 39.19
CA THR A 308 -38.78 -5.35 40.30
C THR A 308 -38.53 -6.71 40.92
#